data_AF-A0AAW2IXS2-F1
#
_entry.id   AF-A0AAW2IXS2-F1
#
_cell.length_a   1.000
_cell.length_b   1.000
_cell.length_c   1.000
_cell.angle_alpha   90.00
_cell.angle_beta   90.00
_cell.angle_gamma   90.00
#
_symmetry.space_group_name_H-M   'P 1'
#
loop_
_entity.id
_entity.type
_entity.pdbx_description
1 polymer ?
#
loop_
_entity_poly.entity_id
_entity_poly.type
_entity_poly.pdbx_seq_one_letter_code
_entity_poly.pdbx_strand_id
1 'polypeptide(L)'
;MEAFYANHKELPSGVSTRISSSKIGPFRVSHVEKSRIKIKVQLDLHGIVSIVSASLVDDQVDDATVKNSADTHSENVGPGNHESFSKANGTTGHEMRRLKAIRRQDIFIAEDIYGGMTQGELSQAQEKELQLAQQDLKVERTKEKKNALEAYVYESRNKLLNTYRSFATDSEKEGISSNLLQTEEWLYDDGDDESENVYTKKLDDLKKMVDPIEIRYKEEEARAVATRELLNCIVEYRMAVASLPSSERDAVIAECNKAEQWLREKSHHQDSLPKNADPILWSGEIKRKSEHLMRMSGNPCSRWNI
;
A
#
# COMPACT_ATOMS: atom_id res chain seq x y z
N MET A 1 16.83 26.33 33.57
CA MET A 1 15.51 26.63 34.15
C MET A 1 14.97 25.33 34.72
N GLU A 2 14.28 25.35 35.85
CA GLU A 2 13.72 24.13 36.46
C GLU A 2 12.24 24.36 36.77
N ALA A 3 11.42 23.32 36.60
CA ALA A 3 10.02 23.28 37.00
C ALA A 3 9.85 22.33 38.18
N PHE A 4 9.05 22.72 39.18
CA PHE A 4 8.81 21.95 40.39
C PHE A 4 7.40 22.19 40.95
N TYR A 5 6.88 21.22 41.69
CA TYR A 5 5.62 21.33 42.40
C TYR A 5 5.73 22.30 43.58
N ALA A 6 4.84 23.31 43.62
CA ALA A 6 4.87 24.37 44.62
C ALA A 6 4.52 23.90 46.05
N ASN A 7 3.64 22.91 46.21
CA ASN A 7 3.29 22.36 47.52
C ASN A 7 3.76 20.90 47.66
N HIS A 8 4.84 20.70 48.42
CA HIS A 8 5.41 19.37 48.65
C HIS A 8 4.54 18.47 49.55
N LYS A 9 3.59 19.03 50.32
CA LYS A 9 2.72 18.27 51.22
C LYS A 9 1.52 17.62 50.52
N GLU A 10 1.23 18.02 49.28
CA GLU A 10 0.17 17.46 48.43
C GLU A 10 0.69 16.30 47.57
N LEU A 11 2.00 16.06 47.53
CA LEU A 11 2.60 14.96 46.77
C LEU A 11 2.53 13.64 47.56
N PRO A 12 2.24 12.50 46.90
CA PRO A 12 2.38 11.18 47.50
C PRO A 12 3.81 10.92 47.99
N SER A 13 3.93 10.09 49.04
CA SER A 13 5.23 9.73 49.61
C SER A 13 6.14 9.06 48.56
N GLY A 14 7.36 9.57 48.42
CA GLY A 14 8.36 9.08 47.45
C GLY A 14 8.35 9.79 46.08
N VAL A 15 7.40 10.69 45.82
CA VAL A 15 7.35 11.45 44.56
C VAL A 15 8.34 12.62 44.58
N SER A 16 9.12 12.76 43.50
CA SER A 16 10.03 13.90 43.31
C SER A 16 9.26 15.21 43.19
N THR A 17 9.79 16.28 43.80
CA THR A 17 9.24 17.64 43.65
C THR A 17 9.59 18.27 42.30
N ARG A 18 10.60 17.75 41.60
CA ARG A 18 11.06 18.23 40.28
C ARG A 18 10.25 17.62 39.15
N ILE A 19 9.83 18.46 38.20
CA ILE A 19 9.01 18.11 37.03
C ILE A 19 9.90 18.06 35.78
N SER A 20 10.66 19.12 35.50
CA SER A 20 11.62 19.15 34.40
C SER A 20 12.80 20.10 34.66
N SER A 21 13.90 19.92 33.94
CA SER A 21 15.02 20.86 33.88
C SER A 21 15.37 21.15 32.42
N SER A 22 15.48 22.42 32.06
CA SER A 22 15.75 22.85 30.68
C SER A 22 16.99 23.72 30.62
N LYS A 23 17.96 23.32 29.79
CA LYS A 23 19.16 24.09 29.43
C LYS A 23 18.86 24.89 28.16
N ILE A 24 18.93 26.21 28.28
CA ILE A 24 18.66 27.15 27.17
C ILE A 24 20.00 27.68 26.67
N GLY A 25 20.39 27.31 25.46
CA GLY A 25 21.65 27.70 24.83
C GLY A 25 22.38 26.54 24.12
N PRO A 26 23.56 26.79 23.56
CA PRO A 26 24.32 28.05 23.63
C PRO A 26 23.73 29.17 22.78
N PHE A 27 23.94 30.42 23.19
CA PHE A 27 23.61 31.63 22.43
C PHE A 27 24.73 32.67 22.59
N ARG A 28 24.88 33.58 21.62
CA ARG A 28 25.87 34.67 21.67
C ARG A 28 25.15 36.00 21.83
N VAL A 29 25.64 36.84 22.75
CA VAL A 29 25.07 38.16 23.05
C VAL A 29 25.99 39.24 22.48
N SER A 30 25.42 40.12 21.65
CA SER A 30 26.11 41.27 21.03
C SER A 30 26.36 42.42 22.01
N HIS A 31 25.36 42.75 22.84
CA HIS A 31 25.41 43.81 23.85
C HIS A 31 24.71 43.35 25.14
N VAL A 32 25.48 43.12 26.20
CA VAL A 32 25.00 42.50 27.45
C VAL A 32 23.88 43.29 28.12
N GLU A 33 23.90 44.63 28.04
CA GLU A 33 22.94 45.50 28.73
C GLU A 33 21.57 45.63 28.03
N LYS A 34 21.45 45.26 26.75
CA LYS A 34 20.23 45.47 25.94
C LYS A 34 19.54 44.18 25.49
N SER A 35 20.23 43.05 25.53
CA SER A 35 19.68 41.77 25.12
C SER A 35 18.79 41.12 26.19
N ARG A 36 17.62 40.64 25.79
CA ARG A 36 16.62 39.96 26.65
C ARG A 36 16.29 38.59 26.07
N ILE A 37 16.06 37.58 26.92
CA ILE A 37 15.58 36.28 26.47
C ILE A 37 14.06 36.20 26.73
N LYS A 38 13.29 35.97 25.66
CA LYS A 38 11.86 35.68 25.74
C LYS A 38 11.65 34.17 25.67
N ILE A 39 11.08 33.60 26.74
CA ILE A 39 10.75 32.18 26.86
C ILE A 39 9.22 32.03 26.79
N LYS A 40 8.72 31.03 26.06
CA LYS A 40 7.32 30.60 26.06
C LYS A 40 7.22 29.24 26.76
N VAL A 41 6.53 29.20 27.90
CA VAL A 41 6.18 27.98 28.62
C VAL A 41 4.72 27.64 28.34
N GLN A 42 4.38 26.36 28.23
CA GLN A 42 3.02 25.88 28.01
C GLN A 42 2.70 24.74 28.98
N LEU A 43 1.48 24.74 29.50
CA LEU A 43 0.81 23.58 30.08
C LEU A 43 -0.09 23.00 28.99
N ASP A 44 0.06 21.72 28.67
CA ASP A 44 -0.79 21.05 27.68
C ASP A 44 -2.07 20.44 28.29
N LEU A 45 -2.91 19.83 27.45
CA LEU A 45 -4.15 19.17 27.87
C LEU A 45 -3.92 17.88 28.68
N HIS A 46 -2.70 17.35 28.68
CA HIS A 46 -2.29 16.18 29.47
C HIS A 46 -1.73 16.57 30.85
N GLY A 47 -1.62 17.88 31.14
CA GLY A 47 -1.08 18.39 32.39
C GLY A 47 0.45 18.52 32.41
N ILE A 48 1.12 18.41 31.26
CA ILE A 48 2.57 18.46 31.14
C ILE A 48 3.02 19.91 30.91
N VAL A 49 3.99 20.37 31.70
CA VAL A 49 4.63 21.69 31.56
C VAL A 49 5.90 21.54 30.71
N SER A 50 5.97 22.27 29.59
CA SER A 50 7.12 22.25 28.67
C SER A 50 7.53 23.65 28.23
N ILE A 51 8.81 23.83 27.84
CA ILE A 51 9.29 25.06 27.22
C ILE A 51 9.20 24.96 25.69
N VAL A 52 8.20 25.65 25.12
CA VAL A 52 7.88 25.59 23.68
C VAL A 52 8.84 26.42 22.82
N SER A 53 9.34 27.54 23.32
CA SER A 53 10.38 28.31 22.62
C SER A 53 11.17 29.25 23.52
N ALA A 54 12.40 29.55 23.11
CA ALA A 54 13.26 30.55 23.72
C ALA A 54 13.89 31.38 22.60
N SER A 55 13.89 32.71 22.73
CA SER A 55 14.42 33.62 21.71
C SER A 55 15.19 34.77 22.35
N LEU A 56 16.37 35.08 21.82
CA LEU A 56 17.13 36.27 22.16
C LEU A 56 16.53 37.46 21.42
N VAL A 57 16.38 38.58 22.11
CA VAL A 57 15.75 39.82 21.65
C VAL A 57 16.73 40.96 21.90
N ASP A 58 17.24 41.61 20.84
CA ASP A 58 18.20 42.73 20.94
C ASP A 58 17.52 44.05 20.50
N ASP A 59 17.54 45.03 21.39
CA ASP A 59 16.97 46.38 21.21
C ASP A 59 18.04 47.30 20.58
N GLN A 60 18.26 47.21 19.27
CA GLN A 60 19.13 48.17 18.57
C GLN A 60 18.44 49.53 18.44
N VAL A 61 19.23 50.58 18.64
CA VAL A 61 18.83 51.98 18.48
C VAL A 61 19.73 52.55 17.40
N ASP A 62 19.23 52.63 16.17
CA ASP A 62 19.98 53.19 15.05
C ASP A 62 20.16 54.70 15.25
N ASP A 63 21.39 55.10 15.56
CA ASP A 63 21.84 56.48 15.43
C ASP A 63 22.34 56.70 14.00
N ALA A 64 21.46 57.21 13.14
CA ALA A 64 21.77 57.59 11.78
C ALA A 64 21.40 59.07 11.57
N THR A 65 22.42 59.93 11.64
CA THR A 65 22.32 61.36 11.33
C THR A 65 21.93 61.58 9.87
N VAL A 66 20.81 62.28 9.65
CA VAL A 66 20.33 62.64 8.31
C VAL A 66 21.18 63.77 7.73
N LYS A 67 21.78 63.54 6.56
CA LYS A 67 22.13 64.63 5.62
C LYS A 67 20.99 64.77 4.61
N ASN A 68 20.56 66.01 4.41
CA ASN A 68 19.40 66.39 3.60
C ASN A 68 19.63 66.13 2.11
N SER A 69 18.56 65.84 1.36
CA SER A 69 17.86 66.84 0.52
C SER A 69 16.83 66.19 -0.41
N ALA A 70 15.66 66.86 -0.57
CA ALA A 70 14.90 67.12 -1.80
C ALA A 70 14.68 65.98 -2.86
N ASP A 71 13.53 65.80 -3.51
CA ASP A 71 12.36 66.69 -3.63
C ASP A 71 11.12 65.98 -4.28
N THR A 72 9.97 66.68 -4.28
CA THR A 72 8.89 66.63 -5.33
C THR A 72 7.90 65.44 -5.45
N HIS A 73 6.61 65.73 -5.18
CA HIS A 73 5.33 65.44 -5.92
C HIS A 73 5.12 64.15 -6.77
N SER A 74 3.89 63.62 -7.02
CA SER A 74 2.49 63.92 -6.64
C SER A 74 1.60 62.70 -6.99
N GLU A 75 0.41 62.56 -6.35
CA GLU A 75 -0.90 62.10 -6.93
C GLU A 75 -1.03 60.74 -7.70
N ASN A 76 -2.18 60.04 -7.83
CA ASN A 76 -3.60 60.31 -7.50
C ASN A 76 -4.44 59.00 -7.34
N VAL A 77 -5.60 59.10 -6.66
CA VAL A 77 -6.97 58.50 -6.90
C VAL A 77 -7.08 57.12 -7.61
N GLY A 78 -7.92 56.12 -7.23
CA GLY A 78 -9.10 55.96 -6.34
C GLY A 78 -10.01 54.83 -6.93
N PRO A 79 -11.35 54.72 -6.66
CA PRO A 79 -12.12 54.92 -5.42
C PRO A 79 -13.24 53.84 -5.14
N GLY A 80 -13.89 53.91 -3.96
CA GLY A 80 -15.25 53.37 -3.67
C GLY A 80 -15.36 51.94 -3.06
N ASN A 81 -16.30 51.61 -2.16
CA ASN A 81 -17.35 52.38 -1.46
C ASN A 81 -17.68 51.79 -0.05
N HIS A 82 -17.93 52.69 0.91
CA HIS A 82 -19.03 52.76 1.92
C HIS A 82 -19.89 51.51 2.24
N GLU A 83 -20.32 51.21 3.48
CA GLU A 83 -20.84 52.03 4.61
C GLU A 83 -20.57 51.33 5.99
N SER A 84 -20.81 51.84 7.21
CA SER A 84 -21.00 53.19 7.82
C SER A 84 -21.08 53.00 9.35
N PHE A 85 -20.48 53.86 10.20
CA PHE A 85 -21.04 54.20 11.55
C PHE A 85 -20.39 55.46 12.18
N SER A 86 -21.21 56.23 12.91
CA SER A 86 -20.93 57.49 13.65
C SER A 86 -20.61 57.23 15.14
N LYS A 87 -20.05 58.10 16.00
CA LYS A 87 -19.53 59.52 16.03
C LYS A 87 -18.78 59.68 17.40
N ALA A 88 -17.98 60.70 17.76
CA ALA A 88 -17.38 61.90 17.13
C ALA A 88 -16.22 62.46 18.02
N ASN A 89 -15.48 63.46 17.50
CA ASN A 89 -14.77 64.56 18.17
C ASN A 89 -13.77 64.33 19.35
N GLY A 90 -12.54 64.86 19.19
CA GLY A 90 -11.78 65.40 20.33
C GLY A 90 -10.24 65.37 20.29
N THR A 91 -9.62 66.14 19.39
CA THR A 91 -8.20 66.62 19.42
C THR A 91 -7.46 66.52 20.77
N THR A 92 -6.23 65.97 20.86
CA THR A 92 -4.97 66.60 20.40
C THR A 92 -3.75 65.65 20.56
N GLY A 93 -2.66 65.88 19.81
CA GLY A 93 -1.31 65.40 20.18
C GLY A 93 -0.74 64.22 19.36
N HIS A 94 -0.03 64.52 18.28
CA HIS A 94 0.86 63.55 17.62
C HIS A 94 2.14 63.35 18.43
N GLU A 95 2.36 62.14 18.97
CA GLU A 95 3.71 61.65 19.28
C GLU A 95 3.95 60.37 18.46
N MET A 96 4.58 60.54 17.29
CA MET A 96 4.85 59.43 16.37
C MET A 96 6.01 58.58 16.90
N ARG A 97 5.69 57.63 17.78
CA ARG A 97 6.67 56.66 18.32
C ARG A 97 7.32 55.88 17.18
N ARG A 98 8.59 56.18 16.89
CA ARG A 98 9.47 55.34 16.04
C ARG A 98 9.39 53.89 16.56
N LEU A 99 8.90 52.98 15.73
CA LEU A 99 8.91 51.55 16.03
C LEU A 99 10.35 51.06 15.96
N LYS A 100 10.91 50.66 17.11
CA LYS A 100 12.24 50.05 17.17
C LYS A 100 12.23 48.74 16.36
N ALA A 101 13.24 48.54 15.51
CA ALA A 101 13.43 47.27 14.82
C ALA A 101 13.98 46.23 15.81
N ILE A 102 13.13 45.28 16.22
CA ILE A 102 13.49 44.24 17.20
C ILE A 102 14.05 43.03 16.46
N ARG A 103 15.35 42.74 16.62
CA ARG A 103 15.95 41.51 16.11
C ARG A 103 15.63 40.34 17.06
N ARG A 104 15.20 39.21 16.51
CA ARG A 104 15.00 37.96 17.26
C ARG A 104 15.88 36.84 16.72
N GLN A 105 16.41 36.01 17.61
CA GLN A 105 17.15 34.79 17.28
C GLN A 105 16.64 33.66 18.18
N ASP A 106 16.16 32.57 17.60
CA ASP A 106 15.74 31.40 18.37
C ASP A 106 16.94 30.69 19.00
N ILE A 107 16.73 30.16 20.21
CA ILE A 107 17.75 29.53 21.05
C ILE A 107 17.40 28.06 21.23
N PHE A 108 18.39 27.19 21.11
CA PHE A 108 18.24 25.76 21.39
C PHE A 108 17.84 25.51 22.85
N ILE A 109 16.91 24.57 23.06
CA ILE A 109 16.46 24.12 24.37
C ILE A 109 16.73 22.62 24.45
N ALA A 110 17.53 22.20 25.42
CA ALA A 110 17.60 20.81 25.85
C ALA A 110 16.75 20.66 27.11
N GLU A 111 15.62 19.96 27.00
CA GLU A 111 14.70 19.67 28.11
C GLU A 111 14.91 18.24 28.61
N ASP A 112 14.88 18.08 29.94
CA ASP A 112 15.02 16.83 30.67
C ASP A 112 13.80 16.70 31.59
N ILE A 113 12.94 15.71 31.33
CA ILE A 113 11.64 15.54 31.99
C ILE A 113 11.77 14.42 33.02
N TYR A 114 11.63 14.76 34.30
CA TYR A 114 11.76 13.78 35.39
C TYR A 114 10.59 12.80 35.38
N GLY A 115 10.90 11.50 35.39
CA GLY A 115 9.90 10.44 35.32
C GLY A 115 9.46 10.04 33.90
N GLY A 116 9.93 10.74 32.86
CA GLY A 116 9.85 10.28 31.49
C GLY A 116 10.99 9.31 31.14
N MET A 117 10.84 8.54 30.05
CA MET A 117 11.96 7.82 29.45
C MET A 117 12.87 8.80 28.71
N THR A 118 14.18 8.63 28.82
CA THR A 118 15.13 9.39 28.00
C THR A 118 15.01 8.98 26.52
N GLN A 119 15.47 9.84 25.61
CA GLN A 119 15.45 9.52 24.17
C GLN A 119 16.23 8.23 23.84
N GLY A 120 17.30 7.92 24.59
CA GLY A 120 18.06 6.68 24.42
C GLY A 120 17.28 5.44 24.84
N GLU A 121 16.63 5.48 26.01
CA GLU A 121 15.77 4.39 26.50
C GLU A 121 14.53 4.20 25.60
N LEU A 122 13.94 5.29 25.10
CA LEU A 122 12.82 5.26 24.17
C LEU A 122 13.23 4.58 22.85
N SER A 123 14.38 4.92 22.28
CA SER A 123 14.88 4.28 21.07
C SER A 123 15.23 2.79 21.28
N GLN A 124 15.79 2.42 22.44
CA GLN A 124 16.00 1.00 22.80
C GLN A 124 14.67 0.23 22.97
N ALA A 125 13.66 0.85 23.58
CA ALA A 125 12.34 0.26 23.71
C ALA A 125 11.65 0.08 22.35
N GLN A 126 11.75 1.06 21.45
CA GLN A 126 11.25 0.99 20.08
C GLN A 126 11.95 -0.11 19.26
N GLU A 127 13.27 -0.25 19.38
CA GLU A 127 14.02 -1.32 18.72
C GLU A 127 13.59 -2.71 19.25
N LYS A 128 13.44 -2.85 20.57
CA LYS A 128 12.98 -4.09 21.19
C LYS A 128 11.55 -4.45 20.78
N GLU A 129 10.65 -3.48 20.74
CA GLU A 129 9.27 -3.68 20.27
C GLU A 129 9.24 -4.15 18.81
N LEU A 130 10.06 -3.54 17.94
CA LEU A 130 10.19 -3.96 16.54
C LEU A 130 10.73 -5.39 16.42
N GLN A 131 11.73 -5.78 17.23
CA GLN A 131 12.26 -7.14 17.25
C GLN A 131 11.20 -8.16 17.69
N LEU A 132 10.41 -7.86 18.72
CA LEU A 132 9.32 -8.73 19.19
C LEU A 132 8.22 -8.86 18.11
N ALA A 133 7.77 -7.74 17.53
CA ALA A 133 6.76 -7.76 16.46
C ALA A 133 7.24 -8.53 15.21
N GLN A 134 8.53 -8.46 14.87
CA GLN A 134 9.11 -9.27 13.78
C GLN A 134 9.17 -10.76 14.12
N GLN A 135 9.44 -11.11 15.38
CA GLN A 135 9.43 -12.50 15.85
C GLN A 135 8.01 -13.08 15.79
N ASP A 136 7.01 -12.36 16.31
CA ASP A 136 5.61 -12.79 16.29
C ASP A 136 5.11 -13.00 14.86
N LEU A 137 5.38 -12.05 13.95
CA LEU A 137 5.04 -12.16 12.52
C LEU A 137 5.71 -13.37 11.86
N LYS A 138 6.96 -13.69 12.22
CA LYS A 138 7.66 -14.88 11.70
C LYS A 138 6.99 -16.18 12.19
N VAL A 139 6.60 -16.23 13.47
CA VAL A 139 5.89 -17.38 14.04
C VAL A 139 4.51 -17.55 13.40
N GLU A 140 3.77 -16.46 13.18
CA GLU A 140 2.47 -16.47 12.50
C GLU A 140 2.59 -17.00 11.06
N ARG A 141 3.51 -16.45 10.25
CA ARG A 141 3.76 -16.93 8.87
C ARG A 141 4.17 -18.39 8.82
N THR A 142 5.01 -18.83 9.75
CA THR A 142 5.45 -20.23 9.83
C THR A 142 4.26 -21.17 10.11
N LYS A 143 3.38 -20.78 11.04
CA LYS A 143 2.10 -21.49 11.31
C LYS A 143 1.17 -21.46 10.10
N GLU A 144 1.05 -20.33 9.40
CA GLU A 144 0.25 -20.23 8.18
C GLU A 144 0.73 -21.21 7.10
N LYS A 145 2.06 -21.35 6.89
CA LYS A 145 2.59 -22.34 5.93
C LYS A 145 2.36 -23.79 6.36
N LYS A 146 2.50 -24.10 7.66
CA LYS A 146 2.17 -25.44 8.19
C LYS A 146 0.69 -25.78 7.94
N ASN A 147 -0.21 -24.88 8.31
CA ASN A 147 -1.66 -25.03 8.11
C ASN A 147 -2.02 -25.14 6.61
N ALA A 148 -1.36 -24.36 5.74
CA ALA A 148 -1.57 -24.43 4.30
C ALA A 148 -1.10 -25.76 3.70
N LEU A 149 0.01 -26.34 4.20
CA LEU A 149 0.47 -27.66 3.82
C LEU A 149 -0.50 -28.75 4.30
N GLU A 150 -0.91 -28.72 5.57
CA GLU A 150 -1.88 -29.66 6.15
C GLU A 150 -3.21 -29.64 5.38
N ALA A 151 -3.79 -28.45 5.16
CA ALA A 151 -5.02 -28.28 4.39
C ALA A 151 -4.88 -28.79 2.95
N TYR A 152 -3.74 -28.53 2.29
CA TYR A 152 -3.48 -29.03 0.94
C TYR A 152 -3.35 -30.56 0.89
N VAL A 153 -2.79 -31.19 1.92
CA VAL A 153 -2.70 -32.66 2.01
C VAL A 153 -4.11 -33.27 2.10
N TYR A 154 -4.96 -32.75 2.98
CA TYR A 154 -6.36 -33.20 3.11
C TYR A 154 -7.19 -32.95 1.84
N GLU A 155 -7.09 -31.75 1.25
CA GLU A 155 -7.83 -31.38 0.04
C GLU A 155 -7.40 -32.25 -1.16
N SER A 156 -6.09 -32.42 -1.36
CA SER A 156 -5.53 -33.21 -2.47
C SER A 156 -5.92 -34.68 -2.37
N ARG A 157 -5.90 -35.26 -1.16
CA ARG A 157 -6.36 -36.63 -0.91
C ARG A 157 -7.83 -36.82 -1.31
N ASN A 158 -8.70 -35.90 -0.92
CA ASN A 158 -10.11 -35.93 -1.29
C ASN A 158 -10.32 -35.75 -2.81
N LYS A 159 -9.64 -34.78 -3.43
CA LYS A 159 -9.69 -34.54 -4.88
C LYS A 159 -9.21 -35.76 -5.68
N LEU A 160 -8.13 -36.41 -5.27
CA LEU A 160 -7.54 -37.55 -5.98
C LEU A 160 -8.48 -38.77 -6.03
N LEU A 161 -9.21 -39.03 -4.94
CA LEU A 161 -10.20 -40.11 -4.85
C LEU A 161 -11.49 -39.81 -5.63
N ASN A 162 -11.88 -38.53 -5.68
CA ASN A 162 -13.15 -38.05 -6.23
C ASN A 162 -12.95 -37.27 -7.55
N THR A 163 -12.73 -35.95 -7.47
CA THR A 163 -12.67 -35.02 -8.62
C THR A 163 -11.71 -35.45 -9.74
N TYR A 164 -10.53 -35.92 -9.38
CA TYR A 164 -9.44 -36.24 -10.30
C TYR A 164 -9.36 -37.73 -10.66
N ARG A 165 -10.31 -38.55 -10.20
CA ARG A 165 -10.32 -40.01 -10.37
C ARG A 165 -10.06 -40.49 -11.80
N SER A 166 -10.56 -39.75 -12.80
CA SER A 166 -10.43 -40.05 -14.23
C SER A 166 -9.27 -39.33 -14.94
N PHE A 167 -8.62 -38.38 -14.28
CA PHE A 167 -7.59 -37.49 -14.86
C PHE A 167 -6.16 -37.87 -14.43
N ALA A 168 -6.03 -38.79 -13.48
CA ALA A 168 -4.79 -39.41 -13.06
C ALA A 168 -4.71 -40.87 -13.53
N THR A 169 -3.52 -41.28 -13.95
CA THR A 169 -3.15 -42.69 -14.08
C THR A 169 -3.01 -43.34 -12.70
N ASP A 170 -3.05 -44.67 -12.62
CA ASP A 170 -2.98 -45.35 -11.32
C ASP A 170 -1.58 -45.22 -10.68
N SER A 171 -0.52 -45.13 -11.49
CA SER A 171 0.84 -44.82 -11.02
C SER A 171 0.97 -43.39 -10.45
N GLU A 172 0.37 -42.39 -11.10
CA GLU A 172 0.31 -41.03 -10.55
C GLU A 172 -0.49 -41.01 -9.23
N LYS A 173 -1.64 -41.71 -9.17
CA LYS A 173 -2.44 -41.79 -7.92
C LYS A 173 -1.65 -42.43 -6.78
N GLU A 174 -0.98 -43.54 -7.03
CA GLU A 174 -0.20 -44.26 -6.01
C GLU A 174 0.98 -43.42 -5.52
N GLY A 175 1.76 -42.83 -6.44
CA GLY A 175 2.89 -41.96 -6.10
C GLY A 175 2.47 -40.71 -5.31
N ILE A 176 1.38 -40.05 -5.70
CA ILE A 176 0.83 -38.90 -4.97
C ILE A 176 0.28 -39.33 -3.62
N SER A 177 -0.48 -40.42 -3.54
CA SER A 177 -1.05 -40.91 -2.27
C SER A 177 0.03 -41.25 -1.26
N SER A 178 1.12 -41.89 -1.72
CA SER A 178 2.29 -42.19 -0.88
C SER A 178 2.99 -40.92 -0.38
N ASN A 179 3.16 -39.90 -1.23
CA ASN A 179 3.81 -38.64 -0.83
C ASN A 179 2.94 -37.80 0.12
N LEU A 180 1.61 -37.80 -0.10
CA LEU A 180 0.63 -37.19 0.79
C LEU A 180 0.64 -37.86 2.17
N LEU A 181 0.70 -39.18 2.25
CA LEU A 181 0.82 -39.91 3.52
C LEU A 181 2.14 -39.59 4.23
N GLN A 182 3.28 -39.69 3.53
CA GLN A 182 4.59 -39.36 4.11
C GLN A 182 4.67 -37.90 4.60
N THR A 183 3.96 -36.98 3.95
CA THR A 183 3.91 -35.57 4.37
C THR A 183 2.98 -35.36 5.57
N GLU A 184 1.89 -36.11 5.69
CA GLU A 184 1.01 -36.13 6.87
C GLU A 184 1.73 -36.71 8.09
N GLU A 185 2.38 -37.88 7.95
CA GLU A 185 3.19 -38.50 9.01
C GLU A 185 4.28 -37.54 9.49
N TRP A 186 5.04 -36.95 8.55
CA TRP A 186 6.07 -35.96 8.88
C TRP A 186 5.51 -34.71 9.59
N LEU A 187 4.29 -34.24 9.26
CA LEU A 187 3.68 -33.08 9.92
C LEU A 187 3.37 -33.31 11.41
N TYR A 188 3.18 -34.57 11.82
CA TYR A 188 2.89 -34.95 13.21
C TYR A 188 4.11 -35.48 13.99
N ASP A 189 5.20 -35.86 13.29
CA ASP A 189 6.48 -36.26 13.87
C ASP A 189 7.54 -35.13 13.77
N ASP A 190 8.53 -35.25 12.88
CA ASP A 190 9.69 -34.34 12.77
C ASP A 190 9.32 -32.90 12.34
N GLY A 191 8.14 -32.69 11.77
CA GLY A 191 7.68 -31.46 11.14
C GLY A 191 6.89 -30.52 12.04
N ASP A 192 6.98 -30.64 13.37
CA ASP A 192 6.17 -29.80 14.28
C ASP A 192 6.64 -28.34 14.36
N ASP A 193 7.95 -28.11 14.53
CA ASP A 193 8.60 -26.78 14.70
C ASP A 193 9.60 -26.48 13.57
N GLU A 194 9.20 -26.80 12.34
CA GLU A 194 10.03 -26.60 11.15
C GLU A 194 9.88 -25.20 10.53
N SER A 195 10.82 -24.83 9.66
CA SER A 195 10.87 -23.46 9.11
C SER A 195 9.83 -23.19 8.00
N GLU A 196 9.40 -21.92 7.86
CA GLU A 196 8.50 -21.44 6.78
C GLU A 196 8.90 -21.98 5.39
N ASN A 197 10.20 -22.01 5.11
CA ASN A 197 10.76 -22.47 3.84
C ASN A 197 10.66 -24.00 3.66
N VAL A 198 10.74 -24.79 4.73
CA VAL A 198 10.61 -26.26 4.67
C VAL A 198 9.16 -26.66 4.38
N TYR A 199 8.18 -26.04 5.05
CA TYR A 199 6.76 -26.24 4.72
C TYR A 199 6.44 -25.81 3.28
N THR A 200 6.94 -24.63 2.87
CA THR A 200 6.74 -24.12 1.51
C THR A 200 7.31 -25.08 0.46
N LYS A 201 8.54 -25.58 0.67
CA LYS A 201 9.15 -26.54 -0.25
C LYS A 201 8.37 -27.84 -0.36
N LYS A 202 7.91 -28.42 0.76
CA LYS A 202 7.05 -29.63 0.76
C LYS A 202 5.74 -29.41 0.02
N LEU A 203 5.11 -28.24 0.22
CA LEU A 203 3.90 -27.85 -0.51
C LEU A 203 4.15 -27.76 -2.02
N ASP A 204 5.25 -27.14 -2.43
CA ASP A 204 5.60 -26.99 -3.85
C ASP A 204 6.03 -28.31 -4.49
N ASP A 205 6.67 -29.22 -3.75
CA ASP A 205 7.00 -30.57 -4.21
C ASP A 205 5.75 -31.44 -4.41
N LEU A 206 4.75 -31.35 -3.52
CA LEU A 206 3.42 -31.97 -3.72
C LEU A 206 2.69 -31.38 -4.95
N LYS A 207 2.65 -30.04 -5.08
CA LYS A 207 2.02 -29.36 -6.22
C LYS A 207 2.58 -29.81 -7.56
N LYS A 208 3.91 -29.97 -7.70
CA LYS A 208 4.52 -30.48 -8.94
C LYS A 208 3.96 -31.83 -9.41
N MET A 209 3.46 -32.66 -8.49
CA MET A 209 2.83 -33.95 -8.81
C MET A 209 1.34 -33.83 -9.08
N VAL A 210 0.62 -32.93 -8.38
CA VAL A 210 -0.84 -32.76 -8.48
C VAL A 210 -1.25 -31.79 -9.60
N ASP A 211 -0.49 -30.73 -9.83
CA ASP A 211 -0.76 -29.67 -10.80
C ASP A 211 -0.99 -30.21 -12.23
N PRO A 212 -0.24 -31.19 -12.77
CA PRO A 212 -0.53 -31.77 -14.09
C PRO A 212 -1.94 -32.38 -14.19
N ILE A 213 -2.40 -33.03 -13.12
CA ILE A 213 -3.73 -33.65 -13.05
C ILE A 213 -4.81 -32.56 -12.91
N GLU A 214 -4.56 -31.54 -12.08
CA GLU A 214 -5.47 -30.40 -11.94
C GLU A 214 -5.59 -29.60 -13.26
N ILE A 215 -4.49 -29.50 -14.03
CA ILE A 215 -4.48 -28.93 -15.39
C ILE A 215 -5.34 -29.78 -16.32
N ARG A 216 -5.14 -31.11 -16.40
CA ARG A 216 -5.97 -32.01 -17.23
C ARG A 216 -7.46 -31.88 -16.90
N TYR A 217 -7.81 -31.80 -15.61
CA TYR A 217 -9.17 -31.59 -15.13
C TYR A 217 -9.77 -30.25 -15.59
N LYS A 218 -9.11 -29.13 -15.28
CA LYS A 218 -9.58 -27.78 -15.64
C LYS A 218 -9.65 -27.57 -17.15
N GLU A 219 -8.74 -28.18 -17.89
CA GLU A 219 -8.64 -28.06 -19.34
C GLU A 219 -9.79 -28.79 -20.06
N GLU A 220 -10.42 -29.82 -19.47
CA GLU A 220 -11.65 -30.40 -20.04
C GLU A 220 -12.81 -29.39 -20.05
N GLU A 221 -13.05 -28.70 -18.93
CA GLU A 221 -14.09 -27.67 -18.84
C GLU A 221 -13.75 -26.44 -19.70
N ALA A 222 -12.50 -25.94 -19.60
CA ALA A 222 -12.05 -24.78 -20.37
C ALA A 222 -12.13 -25.00 -21.89
N ARG A 223 -11.83 -26.22 -22.37
CA ARG A 223 -11.97 -26.62 -23.77
C ARG A 223 -13.43 -26.68 -24.20
N ALA A 224 -14.34 -27.21 -23.37
CA ALA A 224 -15.77 -27.22 -23.68
C ALA A 224 -16.34 -25.78 -23.81
N VAL A 225 -15.93 -24.87 -22.93
CA VAL A 225 -16.29 -23.44 -23.00
C VAL A 225 -15.74 -22.80 -24.27
N ALA A 226 -14.42 -22.91 -24.53
CA ALA A 226 -13.78 -22.32 -25.71
C ALA A 226 -14.33 -22.87 -27.04
N THR A 227 -14.69 -24.16 -27.08
CA THR A 227 -15.34 -24.81 -28.24
C THR A 227 -16.69 -24.16 -28.53
N ARG A 228 -17.52 -23.97 -27.49
CA ARG A 228 -18.83 -23.31 -27.61
C ARG A 228 -18.69 -21.84 -28.04
N GLU A 229 -17.72 -21.12 -27.51
CA GLU A 229 -17.42 -19.74 -27.91
C GLU A 229 -17.02 -19.64 -29.39
N LEU A 230 -16.09 -20.49 -29.86
CA LEU A 230 -15.68 -20.51 -31.27
C LEU A 230 -16.84 -20.86 -32.21
N LEU A 231 -17.68 -21.85 -31.85
CA LEU A 231 -18.86 -22.21 -32.63
C LEU A 231 -19.89 -21.08 -32.69
N ASN A 232 -20.13 -20.37 -31.58
CA ASN A 232 -20.99 -19.19 -31.56
C ASN A 232 -20.46 -18.09 -32.49
N CYS A 233 -19.16 -17.76 -32.42
CA CYS A 233 -18.55 -16.77 -33.32
C CYS A 233 -18.68 -17.19 -34.79
N ILE A 234 -18.51 -18.47 -35.13
CA ILE A 234 -18.71 -18.99 -36.50
C ILE A 234 -20.17 -18.76 -36.97
N VAL A 235 -21.16 -18.96 -36.11
CA VAL A 235 -22.58 -18.70 -36.42
C VAL A 235 -22.83 -17.20 -36.60
N GLU A 236 -22.34 -16.36 -35.70
CA GLU A 236 -22.47 -14.90 -35.77
C GLU A 236 -21.87 -14.33 -37.07
N TYR A 237 -20.68 -14.79 -37.47
CA TYR A 237 -20.08 -14.37 -38.74
C TYR A 237 -20.87 -14.88 -39.95
N ARG A 238 -21.32 -16.14 -39.97
CA ARG A 238 -22.18 -16.66 -41.05
C ARG A 238 -23.50 -15.91 -41.19
N MET A 239 -24.02 -15.32 -40.11
CA MET A 239 -25.19 -14.41 -40.18
C MET A 239 -24.82 -13.01 -40.67
N ALA A 240 -23.71 -12.44 -40.20
CA ALA A 240 -23.30 -11.06 -40.53
C ALA A 240 -22.83 -10.86 -41.99
N VAL A 241 -22.33 -11.91 -42.66
CA VAL A 241 -21.79 -11.82 -44.04
C VAL A 241 -22.85 -11.58 -45.13
N ALA A 242 -24.14 -11.62 -44.80
CA ALA A 242 -25.22 -11.31 -45.73
C ALA A 242 -25.08 -9.90 -46.35
N SER A 243 -24.57 -8.94 -45.56
CA SER A 243 -24.39 -7.54 -45.96
C SER A 243 -23.06 -7.23 -46.66
N LEU A 244 -22.18 -8.22 -46.87
CA LEU A 244 -20.88 -8.04 -47.51
C LEU A 244 -20.93 -8.25 -49.04
N PRO A 245 -19.98 -7.68 -49.81
CA PRO A 245 -19.74 -8.04 -51.22
C PRO A 245 -19.44 -9.55 -51.36
N SER A 246 -19.75 -10.16 -52.52
CA SER A 246 -19.59 -11.62 -52.69
C SER A 246 -18.16 -12.08 -52.37
N SER A 247 -17.14 -11.43 -52.92
CA SER A 247 -15.74 -11.83 -52.68
C SER A 247 -15.32 -11.80 -51.20
N GLU A 248 -15.88 -10.89 -50.40
CA GLU A 248 -15.60 -10.81 -48.96
C GLU A 248 -16.43 -11.85 -48.18
N ARG A 249 -17.71 -12.01 -48.54
CA ARG A 249 -18.61 -13.04 -47.99
C ARG A 249 -18.03 -14.43 -48.19
N ASP A 250 -17.60 -14.75 -49.41
CA ASP A 250 -17.09 -16.06 -49.79
C ASP A 250 -15.77 -16.36 -49.06
N ALA A 251 -14.92 -15.34 -48.84
CA ALA A 251 -13.70 -15.44 -48.04
C ALA A 251 -14.00 -15.70 -46.54
N VAL A 252 -14.92 -14.95 -45.93
CA VAL A 252 -15.29 -15.16 -44.51
C VAL A 252 -15.96 -16.52 -44.30
N ILE A 253 -16.82 -16.96 -45.22
CA ILE A 253 -17.42 -18.31 -45.17
C ILE A 253 -16.34 -19.39 -45.30
N ALA A 254 -15.36 -19.22 -46.20
CA ALA A 254 -14.25 -20.16 -46.34
C ALA A 254 -13.42 -20.27 -45.05
N GLU A 255 -13.10 -19.16 -44.37
CA GLU A 255 -12.38 -19.20 -43.09
C GLU A 255 -13.24 -19.80 -41.95
N CYS A 256 -14.54 -19.50 -41.90
CA CYS A 256 -15.46 -20.15 -40.96
C CYS A 256 -15.48 -21.67 -41.15
N ASN A 257 -15.52 -22.16 -42.40
CA ASN A 257 -15.51 -23.58 -42.72
C ASN A 257 -14.18 -24.24 -42.33
N LYS A 258 -13.03 -23.59 -42.59
CA LYS A 258 -11.70 -24.07 -42.17
C LYS A 258 -11.58 -24.14 -40.65
N ALA A 259 -12.08 -23.13 -39.93
CA ALA A 259 -12.07 -23.10 -38.46
C ALA A 259 -12.94 -24.21 -37.87
N GLU A 260 -14.15 -24.42 -38.42
CA GLU A 260 -15.05 -25.48 -37.98
C GLU A 260 -14.48 -26.89 -38.27
N GLN A 261 -13.90 -27.10 -39.46
CA GLN A 261 -13.26 -28.37 -39.82
C GLN A 261 -12.06 -28.67 -38.90
N TRP A 262 -11.17 -27.70 -38.70
CA TRP A 262 -10.02 -27.83 -37.79
C TRP A 262 -10.47 -28.20 -36.37
N LEU A 263 -11.53 -27.56 -35.86
CA LEU A 263 -12.09 -27.83 -34.54
C LEU A 263 -12.66 -29.25 -34.46
N ARG A 264 -13.43 -29.68 -35.47
CA ARG A 264 -13.99 -31.05 -35.55
C ARG A 264 -12.90 -32.12 -35.57
N GLU A 265 -11.86 -31.94 -36.40
CA GLU A 265 -10.73 -32.87 -36.50
C GLU A 265 -9.94 -32.96 -35.19
N LYS A 266 -9.61 -31.81 -34.59
CA LYS A 266 -8.84 -31.75 -33.34
C LYS A 266 -9.62 -32.27 -32.14
N SER A 267 -10.91 -31.96 -32.03
CA SER A 267 -11.78 -32.52 -31.00
C SER A 267 -11.90 -34.04 -31.16
N HIS A 268 -12.11 -34.56 -32.37
CA HIS A 268 -12.17 -35.99 -32.60
C HIS A 268 -10.89 -36.72 -32.17
N HIS A 269 -9.71 -36.17 -32.48
CA HIS A 269 -8.45 -36.73 -31.99
C HIS A 269 -8.36 -36.66 -30.46
N GLN A 270 -8.78 -35.55 -29.84
CA GLN A 270 -8.74 -35.36 -28.39
C GLN A 270 -9.70 -36.31 -27.65
N ASP A 271 -10.88 -36.56 -28.20
CA ASP A 271 -11.90 -37.46 -27.66
C ASP A 271 -11.50 -38.95 -27.79
N SER A 272 -10.52 -39.26 -28.64
CA SER A 272 -9.91 -40.60 -28.76
C SER A 272 -8.90 -40.93 -27.66
N LEU A 273 -8.43 -39.92 -26.91
CA LEU A 273 -7.46 -40.06 -25.83
C LEU A 273 -8.15 -40.28 -24.48
N PRO A 274 -7.55 -41.04 -23.55
CA PRO A 274 -8.07 -41.15 -22.20
C PRO A 274 -7.89 -39.83 -21.44
N LYS A 275 -8.80 -39.53 -20.50
CA LYS A 275 -8.82 -38.28 -19.73
C LYS A 275 -7.58 -38.03 -18.85
N ASN A 276 -6.76 -39.06 -18.63
CA ASN A 276 -5.50 -38.99 -17.89
C ASN A 276 -4.26 -38.84 -18.78
N ALA A 277 -4.42 -38.74 -20.11
CA ALA A 277 -3.36 -38.27 -21.00
C ALA A 277 -3.36 -36.73 -21.07
N ASP A 278 -2.20 -36.15 -21.39
CA ASP A 278 -2.08 -34.71 -21.58
C ASP A 278 -2.88 -34.24 -22.83
N PRO A 279 -3.55 -33.08 -22.77
CA PRO A 279 -4.34 -32.58 -23.90
C PRO A 279 -3.49 -32.30 -25.15
N ILE A 280 -4.03 -32.67 -26.31
CA ILE A 280 -3.48 -32.36 -27.65
C ILE A 280 -4.21 -31.20 -28.35
N LEU A 281 -5.31 -30.75 -27.74
CA LEU A 281 -6.07 -29.56 -28.12
C LEU A 281 -6.29 -28.74 -26.86
N TRP A 282 -5.65 -27.58 -26.77
CA TRP A 282 -5.75 -26.69 -25.61
C TRP A 282 -6.77 -25.58 -25.86
N SER A 283 -7.49 -25.19 -24.81
CA SER A 283 -8.45 -24.09 -24.77
C SER A 283 -7.81 -22.77 -25.25
N GLY A 284 -6.53 -22.55 -24.94
CA GLY A 284 -5.74 -21.44 -25.46
C GLY A 284 -5.52 -21.46 -26.98
N GLU A 285 -5.45 -22.63 -27.62
CA GLU A 285 -5.39 -22.73 -29.10
C GLU A 285 -6.75 -22.42 -29.73
N ILE A 286 -7.85 -22.92 -29.13
CA ILE A 286 -9.22 -22.64 -29.57
C ILE A 286 -9.52 -21.13 -29.45
N LYS A 287 -9.13 -20.50 -28.33
CA LYS A 287 -9.26 -19.05 -28.12
C LYS A 287 -8.48 -18.24 -29.16
N ARG A 288 -7.21 -18.58 -29.43
CA ARG A 288 -6.42 -17.96 -30.51
C ARG A 288 -7.06 -18.13 -31.90
N LYS A 289 -7.74 -19.25 -32.16
CA LYS A 289 -8.50 -19.45 -33.40
C LYS A 289 -9.74 -18.56 -33.46
N SER A 290 -10.43 -18.35 -32.35
CA SER A 290 -11.54 -17.39 -32.24
C SER A 290 -11.05 -15.94 -32.47
N GLU A 291 -9.99 -15.52 -31.76
CA GLU A 291 -9.35 -14.21 -31.95
C GLU A 291 -8.88 -13.97 -33.40
N HIS A 292 -8.34 -15.00 -34.06
CA HIS A 292 -7.95 -14.91 -35.46
C HIS A 292 -9.16 -14.68 -36.37
N LEU A 293 -10.26 -15.42 -36.17
CA LEU A 293 -11.50 -15.25 -36.92
C LEU A 293 -12.07 -13.84 -36.72
N MET A 294 -12.12 -13.36 -35.46
CA MET A 294 -12.58 -12.00 -35.11
C MET A 294 -11.76 -10.88 -35.76
N ARG A 295 -10.45 -11.08 -35.90
CA ARG A 295 -9.55 -10.10 -36.53
C ARG A 295 -9.72 -10.07 -38.05
N MET A 296 -9.95 -11.22 -38.68
CA MET A 296 -10.09 -11.35 -40.14
C MET A 296 -11.41 -10.76 -40.67
N SER A 297 -12.50 -10.89 -39.92
CA SER A 297 -13.84 -10.43 -40.29
C SER A 297 -14.07 -8.92 -40.10
N GLY A 298 -13.16 -8.24 -39.39
CA GLY A 298 -13.41 -6.92 -38.81
C GLY A 298 -14.36 -7.00 -37.62
N ASN A 299 -13.99 -6.37 -36.51
CA ASN A 299 -14.71 -6.48 -35.23
C ASN A 299 -16.19 -6.07 -35.36
N PRO A 300 -17.16 -7.00 -35.33
CA PRO A 300 -18.56 -6.68 -35.60
C PRO A 300 -19.12 -5.74 -34.54
N CYS A 301 -18.69 -5.85 -33.29
CA CYS A 301 -19.07 -4.92 -32.21
C CYS A 301 -18.71 -3.45 -32.50
N SER A 302 -17.70 -3.18 -33.33
CA SER A 302 -17.37 -1.81 -33.74
C SER A 302 -18.31 -1.25 -34.82
N ARG A 303 -19.18 -2.09 -35.40
CA ARG A 303 -20.12 -1.73 -36.48
C ARG A 303 -21.59 -1.69 -36.02
N TRP A 304 -21.87 -2.07 -34.77
CA TRP A 304 -23.21 -2.09 -34.15
C TRP A 304 -23.42 -1.03 -33.05
N ASN A 305 -22.57 0.01 -32.99
CA ASN A 305 -22.79 1.21 -32.17
C ASN A 305 -23.33 2.35 -33.05
N ILE A 306 -24.58 2.23 -33.49
CA ILE A 306 -25.47 3.32 -33.98
C ILE A 306 -26.87 3.01 -33.46
#